data_AF-A0A1Q3UNW2-F1
#
_entry.id   AF-A0A1Q3UNW2-F1
#
_cell.length_a   1.000
_cell.length_b   1.000
_cell.length_c   1.000
_cell.angle_alpha   90.00
_cell.angle_beta   90.00
_cell.angle_gamma   90.00
#
_symmetry.space_group_name_H-M   'P 1'
#
loop_
_entity.id
_entity.type
_entity.pdbx_description
1 polymer ?
#
loop_
_entity_poly.entity_id
_entity_poly.type
_entity_poly.pdbx_seq_one_letter_code
_entity_poly.pdbx_strand_id
1 'polypeptide(L)'
;MSQKSSTPILKSWAERVVRDIRRATRRHYSAEDKIRVVMEGLRGEDSIAFLCRREGIAESLYYAWSREFLEAGKRRLAGDTARAATSDEVKDLRLEARMMKEVVPEQALELRLLKKGLSRRRFNLCRTLIRW
;
A
#
# COMPACT_ATOMS: atom_id res chain seq x y z
N MET A 1 -48.84 14.50 32.77
CA MET A 1 -47.81 14.80 31.74
C MET A 1 -46.44 14.82 32.40
N SER A 2 -45.43 14.34 31.67
CA SER A 2 -43.99 14.52 31.89
C SER A 2 -43.31 13.82 33.07
N GLN A 3 -42.11 13.25 32.93
CA GLN A 3 -41.25 12.94 31.78
C GLN A 3 -40.16 12.01 32.36
N LYS A 4 -40.10 10.75 31.92
CA LYS A 4 -38.98 9.83 32.18
C LYS A 4 -38.01 9.98 31.01
N SER A 5 -36.88 10.68 31.15
CA SER A 5 -35.93 10.76 30.00
C SER A 5 -34.42 10.88 30.32
N SER A 6 -33.97 10.96 31.58
CA SER A 6 -32.55 11.28 31.86
C SER A 6 -31.62 10.08 32.10
N THR A 7 -32.12 8.88 32.39
CA THR A 7 -31.30 7.70 32.73
C THR A 7 -30.65 6.92 31.56
N PRO A 8 -31.23 6.81 30.34
CA PRO A 8 -30.60 6.02 29.26
C PRO A 8 -29.39 6.71 28.64
N ILE A 9 -29.36 8.05 28.64
CA ILE A 9 -28.29 8.85 28.02
C ILE A 9 -26.98 8.70 28.81
N LEU A 10 -27.03 8.78 30.14
CA LEU A 10 -25.87 8.62 31.02
C LEU A 10 -25.26 7.22 30.94
N LYS A 11 -26.09 6.18 30.86
CA LYS A 11 -25.62 4.80 30.66
C LYS A 11 -24.89 4.64 29.32
N SER A 12 -25.45 5.19 28.25
CA SER A 12 -24.82 5.15 26.91
C SER A 12 -23.51 5.93 26.82
N TRP A 13 -23.38 7.03 27.58
CA TRP A 13 -22.15 7.81 27.66
C TRP A 13 -21.07 7.06 28.45
N ALA A 14 -21.43 6.50 29.60
CA ALA A 14 -20.50 5.67 30.39
C ALA A 14 -19.99 4.45 29.60
N GLU A 15 -20.86 3.77 28.84
CA GLU A 15 -20.45 2.66 27.97
C GLU A 15 -19.49 3.09 26.86
N ARG A 16 -19.67 4.29 26.29
CA ARG A 16 -18.73 4.88 25.33
C ARG A 16 -17.38 5.17 25.97
N VAL A 17 -17.36 5.84 27.12
CA VAL A 17 -16.13 6.16 27.85
C VAL A 17 -15.36 4.89 28.22
N VAL A 18 -16.03 3.85 28.73
CA VAL A 18 -15.38 2.57 29.05
C VAL A 18 -14.80 1.91 27.80
N ARG A 19 -15.50 1.97 26.65
CA ARG A 19 -15.00 1.45 25.39
C ARG A 19 -13.75 2.20 24.92
N ASP A 20 -13.75 3.52 25.05
CA ASP A 20 -12.65 4.38 24.64
C ASP A 20 -11.42 4.18 25.54
N ILE A 21 -11.62 4.07 26.86
CA ILE A 21 -10.56 3.71 27.82
C ILE A 21 -9.97 2.35 27.43
N ARG A 22 -10.81 1.32 27.25
CA ARG A 22 -10.34 -0.04 26.84
C ARG A 22 -9.60 -0.04 25.51
N ARG A 23 -9.95 0.86 24.60
CA ARG A 23 -9.27 1.02 23.31
C ARG A 23 -7.92 1.72 23.48
N ALA A 24 -7.87 2.76 24.29
CA ALA A 24 -6.66 3.55 24.56
C ALA A 24 -5.62 2.75 25.39
N THR A 25 -6.07 1.96 26.36
CA THR A 25 -5.18 1.11 27.21
C THR A 25 -4.90 -0.25 26.59
N ARG A 26 -5.29 -0.49 25.33
CA ARG A 26 -5.04 -1.77 24.66
C ARG A 26 -3.53 -1.95 24.46
N ARG A 27 -2.99 -3.07 24.93
CA ARG A 27 -1.60 -3.45 24.65
C ARG A 27 -1.42 -3.66 23.15
N HIS A 28 -0.45 -2.94 22.57
CA HIS A 28 -0.05 -3.10 21.19
C HIS A 28 1.09 -4.13 21.13
N TYR A 29 0.95 -5.11 20.23
CA TYR A 29 1.98 -6.11 19.97
C TYR A 29 2.62 -5.81 18.62
N SER A 30 3.95 -5.71 18.60
CA SER A 30 4.71 -5.61 17.35
C SER A 30 4.54 -6.90 16.53
N ALA A 31 4.87 -6.85 15.23
CA ALA A 31 4.83 -8.05 14.40
C ALA A 31 5.84 -9.09 14.92
N GLU A 32 7.01 -8.63 15.34
CA GLU A 32 8.10 -9.42 15.89
C GLU A 32 7.68 -10.16 17.17
N ASP A 33 6.96 -9.48 18.07
CA ASP A 33 6.44 -10.11 19.29
C ASP A 33 5.44 -11.20 18.99
N LYS A 34 4.49 -10.94 18.08
CA LYS A 34 3.50 -11.94 17.67
C LYS A 34 4.18 -13.17 17.07
N ILE A 35 5.18 -12.96 16.21
CA ILE A 35 5.94 -14.05 15.58
C ILE A 35 6.68 -14.87 16.64
N ARG A 36 7.35 -14.22 17.61
CA ARG A 36 8.06 -14.91 18.69
C ARG A 36 7.14 -15.87 19.45
N VAL A 37 5.99 -15.37 19.90
CA VAL A 37 5.03 -16.14 20.70
C VAL A 37 4.42 -17.27 19.88
N VAL A 38 4.06 -17.03 18.62
CA VAL A 38 3.55 -18.08 17.73
C VAL A 38 4.59 -19.19 17.53
N MET A 39 5.83 -18.83 17.25
CA MET A 39 6.91 -19.80 17.02
C MET A 39 7.18 -20.64 18.26
N GLU A 40 7.18 -20.04 19.44
CA GLU A 40 7.35 -20.75 20.70
C GLU A 40 6.20 -21.74 20.97
N GLY A 41 4.95 -21.33 20.74
CA GLY A 41 3.81 -22.23 20.86
C GLY A 41 3.84 -23.38 19.84
N LEU A 42 4.39 -23.15 18.64
CA LEU A 42 4.58 -24.19 17.62
C LEU A 42 5.72 -25.17 17.96
N ARG A 43 6.72 -24.76 18.75
CA ARG A 43 7.77 -25.67 19.23
C ARG A 43 7.21 -26.73 20.17
N GLY A 44 6.14 -26.41 20.90
CA GLY A 44 5.43 -27.35 21.78
C GLY A 44 6.20 -27.73 23.05
N GLU A 45 7.19 -26.93 23.46
CA GLU A 45 7.95 -27.12 24.70
C GLU A 45 7.07 -26.87 25.93
N ASP A 46 6.26 -25.81 25.87
CA ASP A 46 5.30 -25.42 26.90
C ASP A 46 3.86 -25.61 26.42
N SER A 47 2.93 -25.86 27.35
CA SER A 47 1.50 -25.80 27.04
C SER A 47 1.11 -24.39 26.59
N ILE A 48 0.26 -24.29 25.55
CA ILE A 48 -0.24 -22.99 25.05
C ILE A 48 -0.88 -22.14 26.15
N ALA A 49 -1.56 -22.78 27.10
CA ALA A 49 -2.15 -22.09 28.25
C ALA A 49 -1.08 -21.47 29.17
N PHE A 50 0.05 -22.14 29.36
CA PHE A 50 1.17 -21.63 30.15
C PHE A 50 1.87 -20.46 29.44
N LEU A 51 2.15 -20.63 28.14
CA LEU A 51 2.72 -19.58 27.29
C LEU A 51 1.84 -18.32 27.30
N CYS A 52 0.53 -18.46 27.13
CA CYS A 52 -0.40 -17.33 27.13
C CYS A 52 -0.42 -16.57 28.48
N ARG A 53 -0.32 -17.28 29.60
CA ARG A 53 -0.21 -16.66 30.93
C ARG A 53 1.09 -15.90 31.12
N ARG A 54 2.23 -16.48 30.68
CA ARG A 54 3.55 -15.85 30.78
C ARG A 54 3.64 -14.57 29.95
N GLU A 55 3.13 -14.60 28.73
CA GLU A 55 3.14 -13.46 27.81
C GLU A 55 2.05 -12.42 28.13
N GLY A 56 1.07 -12.78 28.96
CA GLY A 56 -0.07 -11.93 29.31
C GLY A 56 -1.05 -11.75 28.15
N ILE A 57 -1.24 -12.79 27.34
CA ILE A 57 -2.18 -12.83 26.21
C ILE A 57 -3.33 -13.80 26.48
N ALA A 58 -4.46 -13.56 25.83
CA ALA A 58 -5.53 -14.53 25.79
C ALA A 58 -5.21 -15.64 24.78
N GLU A 59 -5.59 -16.88 25.09
CA GLU A 59 -5.40 -18.03 24.18
C GLU A 59 -6.07 -17.79 22.81
N SER A 60 -7.21 -17.11 22.78
CA SER A 60 -7.89 -16.73 21.53
C SER A 60 -7.03 -15.86 20.61
N LEU A 61 -6.20 -14.97 21.17
CA LEU A 61 -5.26 -14.15 20.41
C LEU A 61 -4.12 -15.01 19.84
N TYR A 62 -3.59 -15.94 20.63
CA TYR A 62 -2.57 -16.88 20.15
C TYR A 62 -3.07 -17.69 18.95
N TYR A 63 -4.28 -18.25 19.04
CA TYR A 63 -4.84 -19.04 17.94
C TYR A 63 -5.18 -18.20 16.69
N ALA A 64 -5.56 -16.93 16.87
CA ALA A 64 -5.73 -16.01 15.76
C ALA A 64 -4.39 -15.73 15.05
N TRP A 65 -3.35 -15.38 15.81
CA TRP A 65 -2.03 -15.09 15.25
C TRP A 65 -1.37 -16.31 14.62
N SER A 66 -1.48 -17.49 15.23
CA SER A 66 -0.92 -18.72 14.67
C SER A 66 -1.59 -19.12 13.37
N ARG A 67 -2.92 -18.92 13.25
CA ARG A 67 -3.65 -19.12 12.01
C ARG A 67 -3.18 -18.16 10.92
N GLU A 68 -3.14 -16.86 11.20
CA GLU A 68 -2.69 -15.83 10.24
C GLU A 68 -1.25 -16.09 9.78
N PHE A 69 -0.35 -16.43 10.70
CA PHE A 69 1.04 -16.74 10.43
C PHE A 69 1.20 -17.95 9.50
N LEU A 70 0.51 -19.05 9.81
CA LEU A 70 0.56 -20.27 9.00
C LEU A 70 -0.10 -20.08 7.63
N GLU A 71 -1.20 -19.32 7.57
CA GLU A 71 -1.87 -19.02 6.30
C GLU A 71 -1.01 -18.13 5.39
N ALA A 72 -0.37 -17.11 5.95
CA ALA A 72 0.61 -16.30 5.23
C ALA A 72 1.81 -17.14 4.74
N GLY A 73 2.32 -18.04 5.58
CA GLY A 73 3.36 -19.00 5.20
C GLY A 73 2.94 -19.90 4.05
N LYS A 74 1.73 -20.47 4.13
CA LYS A 74 1.15 -21.33 3.07
C LYS A 74 0.98 -20.57 1.75
N ARG A 75 0.40 -19.36 1.77
CA ARG A 75 0.25 -18.53 0.56
C ARG A 75 1.60 -18.25 -0.10
N ARG A 76 2.62 -17.90 0.70
CA ARG A 76 3.97 -17.65 0.19
C ARG A 76 4.60 -18.90 -0.42
N LEU A 77 4.45 -20.06 0.21
CA LEU A 77 4.98 -21.33 -0.29
C LEU A 77 4.21 -21.84 -1.51
N ALA A 78 2.91 -21.56 -1.60
CA ALA A 78 2.06 -21.90 -2.75
C ALA A 78 2.36 -21.06 -4.00
N GLY A 79 3.29 -20.12 -3.94
CA GLY A 79 3.72 -19.35 -5.10
C GLY A 79 2.91 -18.07 -5.36
N ASP A 80 2.04 -17.64 -4.44
CA ASP A 80 1.42 -16.30 -4.46
C ASP A 80 2.44 -15.19 -4.12
N THR A 81 3.69 -15.35 -4.55
CA THR A 81 4.58 -14.22 -4.76
C THR A 81 4.09 -13.50 -6.00
N ALA A 82 3.08 -12.64 -5.83
CA ALA A 82 3.04 -11.41 -6.59
C ALA A 82 4.39 -10.71 -6.35
N ARG A 83 5.38 -11.01 -7.19
CA ARG A 83 6.56 -10.16 -7.36
C ARG A 83 5.96 -8.80 -7.69
N ALA A 84 6.02 -7.88 -6.73
CA ALA A 84 5.55 -6.50 -6.86
C ALA A 84 6.28 -5.68 -7.95
N ALA A 85 6.94 -6.35 -8.91
CA ALA A 85 7.67 -5.76 -10.02
C ALA A 85 7.40 -6.44 -11.38
N THR A 86 6.55 -7.47 -11.46
CA THR A 86 6.23 -8.15 -12.73
C THR A 86 4.72 -8.42 -12.90
N SER A 87 3.88 -7.45 -12.54
CA SER A 87 2.50 -7.41 -13.05
C SER A 87 2.57 -7.05 -14.54
N ASP A 88 1.69 -7.61 -15.37
CA ASP A 88 1.68 -7.38 -16.82
C ASP A 88 1.68 -5.90 -17.21
N GLU A 89 1.17 -5.03 -16.33
CA GLU A 89 1.30 -3.57 -16.39
C GLU A 89 2.76 -3.09 -16.59
N VAL A 90 3.75 -3.71 -15.95
CA VAL A 90 5.17 -3.36 -16.11
C VAL A 90 5.71 -3.79 -17.48
N LYS A 91 5.18 -4.87 -18.07
CA LYS A 91 5.53 -5.28 -19.44
C LYS A 91 4.90 -4.33 -20.45
N ASP A 92 3.63 -3.99 -20.25
CA ASP A 92 2.90 -3.07 -21.11
C ASP A 92 3.53 -1.68 -21.09
N LEU A 93 3.84 -1.14 -19.90
CA LEU A 93 4.57 0.12 -19.75
C LEU A 93 5.97 0.09 -20.39
N ARG A 94 6.65 -1.07 -20.38
CA ARG A 94 7.95 -1.22 -21.05
C ARG A 94 7.82 -1.30 -22.57
N LEU A 95 6.75 -1.89 -23.09
CA LEU A 95 6.45 -1.92 -24.52
C LEU A 95 6.07 -0.52 -25.01
N GLU A 96 5.20 0.18 -24.29
CA GLU A 96 4.84 1.57 -24.58
C GLU A 96 6.06 2.51 -24.53
N ALA A 97 6.93 2.35 -23.53
CA ALA A 97 8.17 3.14 -23.44
C ALA A 97 9.15 2.84 -24.59
N ARG A 98 9.15 1.62 -25.16
CA ARG A 98 9.93 1.29 -26.35
C ARG A 98 9.33 1.94 -27.59
N MET A 99 8.02 1.80 -27.80
CA MET A 99 7.32 2.44 -28.90
C MET A 99 7.52 3.96 -28.88
N MET A 100 7.31 4.62 -27.74
CA MET A 100 7.53 6.07 -27.61
C MET A 100 8.97 6.48 -27.96
N LYS A 101 9.97 5.67 -27.63
CA LYS A 101 11.37 5.97 -27.97
C LYS A 101 11.66 5.90 -29.47
N GLU A 102 10.87 5.16 -30.24
CA GLU A 102 11.06 5.04 -31.70
C GLU A 102 10.43 6.22 -32.46
N VAL A 103 9.26 6.71 -32.05
CA VAL A 103 8.52 7.74 -32.81
C VAL A 103 8.94 9.18 -32.49
N VAL A 104 9.41 9.44 -31.26
CA VAL A 104 9.81 10.80 -30.82
C VAL A 104 10.98 11.40 -31.62
N PRO A 105 12.06 10.65 -31.97
CA PRO A 105 13.16 11.17 -32.77
C PRO A 105 12.75 11.62 -34.17
N GLU A 106 11.84 10.88 -34.82
CA GLU A 106 11.34 11.20 -36.17
C GLU A 106 10.56 12.51 -36.15
N GLN A 107 9.60 12.64 -35.22
CA GLN A 107 8.83 13.88 -35.02
C GLN A 107 9.73 15.07 -34.67
N ALA A 108 10.75 14.86 -33.83
CA ALA A 108 11.72 15.91 -33.48
C ALA A 108 12.55 16.38 -34.69
N LEU A 109 12.90 15.46 -35.60
CA LEU A 109 13.62 15.78 -36.83
C LEU A 109 12.74 16.60 -37.79
N GLU A 110 11.48 16.22 -38.00
CA GLU A 110 10.53 16.96 -38.84
C GLU A 110 10.34 18.40 -38.37
N LEU A 111 10.10 18.59 -37.07
CA LEU A 111 9.97 19.92 -36.48
C LEU A 111 11.24 20.77 -36.70
N ARG A 112 12.43 20.18 -36.59
CA ARG A 112 13.69 20.88 -36.83
C ARG A 112 13.86 21.29 -38.29
N LEU A 113 13.48 20.42 -39.23
CA LEU A 113 13.55 20.68 -40.67
C LEU A 113 12.57 21.79 -41.08
N LEU A 114 11.31 21.70 -40.60
CA LEU A 114 10.29 22.71 -40.83
C LEU A 114 10.70 24.09 -40.30
N LYS A 115 11.22 24.15 -39.07
CA LYS A 115 11.72 25.40 -38.46
C LYS A 115 12.88 26.01 -39.26
N LYS A 116 13.83 25.19 -39.73
CA LYS A 116 14.91 25.64 -40.62
C LYS A 116 14.38 26.18 -41.95
N GLY A 117 13.39 25.53 -42.54
CA GLY A 117 12.77 25.95 -43.80
C GLY A 117 12.02 27.29 -43.67
N LEU A 118 11.26 27.46 -42.59
CA LEU A 118 10.57 28.73 -42.28
C LEU A 118 11.57 29.86 -42.03
N SER A 119 12.65 29.60 -41.29
CA SER A 119 13.71 30.58 -41.06
C SER A 119 14.41 31.00 -42.36
N ARG A 120 14.71 30.06 -43.27
CA ARG A 120 15.28 30.36 -44.59
C ARG A 120 14.34 31.20 -45.45
N ARG A 121 13.05 30.84 -45.51
CA ARG A 121 12.04 31.61 -46.24
C ARG A 121 11.91 33.03 -45.69
N ARG A 122 11.84 33.19 -44.37
CA ARG A 122 11.79 34.51 -43.71
C ARG A 122 13.01 35.37 -44.02
N PHE A 123 14.21 34.78 -44.02
CA PHE A 123 15.45 35.49 -44.35
C PHE A 123 15.48 35.93 -45.81
N ASN A 124 15.05 35.05 -46.72
CA ASN A 124 14.94 35.38 -48.15
C ASN A 124 13.94 36.49 -48.42
N LEU A 125 12.76 36.45 -47.77
CA LEU A 125 11.74 37.51 -47.84
C LEU A 125 12.26 38.86 -47.34
N CYS A 126 12.96 38.88 -46.21
CA CYS A 126 13.57 40.10 -45.68
C CYS A 126 14.65 40.64 -46.63
N ARG A 127 15.45 39.76 -47.24
CA ARG A 127 16.48 40.13 -48.21
C ARG A 127 15.90 40.65 -49.54
N THR A 128 14.76 40.12 -49.98
CA THR A 128 14.06 40.64 -51.16
C THR A 128 13.37 41.98 -50.88
N LEU A 129 12.88 42.19 -49.65
CA LEU A 129 12.23 43.44 -49.24
C LEU A 129 13.21 44.59 -48.99
N ILE A 130 14.47 44.31 -48.60
CA ILE A 130 15.53 45.34 -48.44
C ILE A 130 16.19 45.70 -49.79
N ARG A 131 15.97 44.88 -50.84
CA ARG A 131 16.55 45.08 -52.19
C ARG A 131 15.60 45.81 -53.15
N TRP A 132 14.49 46.31 -52.63
CA TRP A 132 13.56 47.27 -53.24
C TRP A 132 13.50 48.50 -52.33
#